data_AF-A0A525CIC6-F1
#
_entry.id   AF-A0A525CIC6-F1
#
_cell.length_a   1.000
_cell.length_b   1.000
_cell.length_c   1.000
_cell.angle_alpha   90.00
_cell.angle_beta   90.00
_cell.angle_gamma   90.00
#
_symmetry.space_group_name_H-M   'P 1'
#
loop_
_entity.id
_entity.type
_entity.pdbx_description
1 polymer ?
#
loop_
_entity_poly.entity_id
_entity_poly.type
_entity_poly.pdbx_seq_one_letter_code
_entity_poly.pdbx_strand_id
1 'polypeptide(L)'
;MTESPKTLTPWKVIVADNEPEVHALTRMILGDVYFEGQPLELLDAASVAHVKELLSQHPDTAVILLEAVLGGESAGLEVVRHVRQESGNPFARIILRTG
;
A
#
# COMPACT_ATOMS: atom_id res chain seq x y z
N MET A 1 -34.37 17.47 -0.02
CA MET A 1 -33.77 16.19 0.42
C MET A 1 -32.34 16.51 0.83
N THR A 2 -32.05 16.51 2.13
CA THR A 2 -30.69 16.74 2.65
C THR A 2 -29.92 15.43 2.58
N GLU A 3 -28.90 15.37 1.74
CA GLU A 3 -27.97 14.25 1.65
C GLU A 3 -27.23 14.12 2.99
N SER A 4 -27.24 12.91 3.59
CA SER A 4 -26.41 12.63 4.77
C SER A 4 -24.93 12.76 4.39
N PRO A 5 -24.05 13.28 5.27
CA PRO A 5 -22.65 13.42 4.95
C PRO A 5 -22.06 12.05 4.62
N LYS A 6 -21.55 11.90 3.40
CA LYS A 6 -20.76 10.73 2.98
C LYS A 6 -19.56 10.64 3.91
N THR A 7 -19.50 9.62 4.76
CA THR A 7 -18.26 9.24 5.44
C THR A 7 -17.27 8.80 4.37
N LEU A 8 -16.30 9.67 4.07
CA LEU A 8 -15.24 9.40 3.11
C LEU A 8 -14.26 8.41 3.72
N THR A 9 -14.15 7.22 3.13
CA THR A 9 -13.16 6.21 3.51
C THR A 9 -11.77 6.65 3.05
N PRO A 10 -10.72 6.51 3.87
CA PRO A 10 -9.37 6.87 3.47
C PRO A 10 -8.85 5.97 2.33
N TRP A 11 -7.93 6.49 1.53
CA TRP A 11 -7.22 5.70 0.52
C TRP A 11 -6.11 4.89 1.20
N LYS A 12 -6.26 3.56 1.22
CA LYS A 12 -5.26 2.68 1.81
C LYS A 12 -4.05 2.54 0.90
N VAL A 13 -2.88 2.82 1.45
CA VAL A 13 -1.59 2.72 0.80
C VAL A 13 -0.70 1.80 1.62
N ILE A 14 -0.28 0.67 1.03
CA ILE A 14 0.72 -0.20 1.63
C ILE A 14 2.11 0.34 1.28
N VAL A 15 2.94 0.57 2.30
CA VAL A 15 4.37 0.86 2.15
C VAL A 15 5.11 -0.44 2.43
N ALA A 16 5.71 -1.03 1.40
CA ALA A 16 6.40 -2.32 1.45
C ALA A 16 7.90 -2.11 1.25
N ASP A 17 8.63 -1.97 2.36
CA ASP A 17 10.06 -1.70 2.40
C ASP A 17 10.64 -2.31 3.69
N ASN A 18 11.86 -2.82 3.69
CA ASN A 18 12.47 -3.43 4.88
C ASN A 18 13.21 -2.41 5.76
N GLU A 19 13.31 -1.16 5.33
CA GLU A 19 13.98 -0.08 6.05
C GLU A 19 13.01 0.77 6.88
N PRO A 20 13.07 0.76 8.22
CA PRO A 20 12.16 1.54 9.07
C PRO A 20 12.16 3.04 8.78
N GLU A 21 13.30 3.60 8.37
CA GLU A 21 13.44 5.01 8.01
C GLU A 21 12.57 5.39 6.81
N VAL A 22 12.41 4.46 5.85
CA VAL A 22 11.55 4.67 4.69
C VAL A 22 10.09 4.83 5.12
N HIS A 23 9.62 4.02 6.05
CA HIS A 23 8.26 4.14 6.57
C HIS A 23 8.05 5.49 7.28
N ALA A 24 9.01 5.87 8.14
CA ALA A 24 8.97 7.14 8.86
C ALA A 24 8.94 8.35 7.89
N LEU A 25 9.83 8.36 6.89
CA LEU A 25 9.90 9.41 5.88
C LEU A 25 8.64 9.45 5.01
N THR A 26 8.15 8.29 4.57
CA THR A 26 6.92 8.19 3.78
C THR A 26 5.73 8.75 4.55
N ARG A 27 5.62 8.43 5.84
CA ARG A 27 4.57 8.94 6.72
C ARG A 27 4.68 10.43 6.97
N MET A 28 5.89 10.95 7.12
CA MET A 28 6.13 12.39 7.24
C MET A 28 5.71 13.15 5.98
N ILE A 29 5.97 12.60 4.79
CA ILE A 29 5.66 13.27 3.51
C ILE A 29 4.17 13.12 3.14
N LEU A 30 3.59 11.94 3.34
CA LEU A 30 2.26 11.60 2.84
C LEU A 30 1.15 11.65 3.89
N GLY A 31 1.48 11.81 5.18
CA GLY A 31 0.51 11.77 6.27
C GLY A 31 -0.60 12.84 6.20
N ASP A 32 -0.28 14.01 5.63
CA ASP A 32 -1.21 15.13 5.46
C ASP A 32 -1.74 15.26 4.02
N VAL A 33 -1.47 14.27 3.16
CA VAL A 33 -1.93 14.30 1.77
C VAL A 33 -3.40 13.86 1.70
N TYR A 34 -4.17 14.64 0.93
CA TYR A 34 -5.54 14.32 0.56
C TYR A 34 -5.61 14.10 -0.95
N PHE A 35 -6.32 13.05 -1.36
CA PHE A 35 -6.61 12.76 -2.76
C PHE A 35 -8.13 12.62 -2.93
N GLU A 36 -8.70 13.35 -3.89
CA GLU A 36 -10.17 13.40 -4.11
C GLU A 36 -10.95 13.73 -2.81
N GLY A 37 -10.36 14.58 -1.96
CA GLY A 37 -10.95 14.99 -0.68
C GLY A 37 -10.88 13.94 0.44
N GLN A 38 -10.20 12.80 0.24
CA GLN A 38 -10.01 11.76 1.26
C GLN A 38 -8.54 11.67 1.68
N PRO A 39 -8.24 11.45 2.97
CA PRO A 39 -6.85 11.30 3.43
C PRO A 39 -6.28 9.95 2.99
N LEU A 40 -4.96 9.82 3.04
CA LEU A 40 -4.27 8.54 2.89
C LEU A 40 -4.20 7.81 4.23
N GLU A 41 -4.43 6.50 4.22
CA GLU A 41 -4.15 5.60 5.35
C GLU A 41 -2.92 4.76 4.99
N LEU A 42 -1.80 5.00 5.68
CA LEU A 42 -0.53 4.31 5.41
C LEU A 42 -0.39 3.06 6.28
N LEU A 43 -0.27 1.91 5.63
CA LEU A 43 -0.10 0.60 6.22
C LEU A 43 1.34 0.11 5.96
N ASP A 44 2.08 -0.20 7.01
CA ASP A 44 3.51 -0.53 6.92
C ASP A 44 3.74 -2.03 6.84
N ALA A 45 4.51 -2.48 5.85
CA ALA A 45 4.92 -3.87 5.70
C ALA A 45 6.43 -4.02 5.49
N ALA A 46 7.11 -4.69 6.42
CA ALA A 46 8.55 -4.92 6.36
C ALA A 46 8.95 -6.22 5.63
N SER A 47 8.00 -7.01 5.14
CA SER A 47 8.28 -8.29 4.47
C SER A 47 7.15 -8.71 3.53
N VAL A 48 7.45 -9.62 2.59
CA VAL A 48 6.46 -10.19 1.67
C VAL A 48 5.29 -10.83 2.42
N ALA A 49 5.55 -11.55 3.51
CA ALA A 49 4.51 -12.19 4.31
C ALA A 49 3.55 -11.16 4.91
N HIS A 50 4.10 -10.06 5.44
CA HIS A 50 3.30 -8.99 6.03
C HIS A 50 2.50 -8.22 4.95
N VAL A 51 3.06 -8.02 3.75
CA VAL A 51 2.33 -7.46 2.61
C VAL A 51 1.11 -8.34 2.25
N LYS A 52 1.31 -9.66 2.16
CA LYS A 52 0.23 -10.61 1.86
C LYS A 52 -0.87 -10.60 2.91
N GLU A 53 -0.50 -10.52 4.19
CA GLU A 53 -1.45 -10.39 5.30
C GLU A 53 -2.29 -9.11 5.16
N LEU A 54 -1.65 -7.95 4.98
CA LEU A 54 -2.35 -6.68 4.81
C LEU A 54 -3.25 -6.67 3.58
N LEU A 55 -2.83 -7.27 2.47
CA LEU A 55 -3.68 -7.39 1.28
C LEU A 55 -4.93 -8.23 1.53
N SER A 56 -4.83 -9.26 2.36
CA SER A 56 -6.00 -10.06 2.77
C SER A 56 -6.93 -9.29 3.72
N GLN A 57 -6.38 -8.46 4.61
CA GLN A 57 -7.15 -7.65 5.56
C GLN A 57 -7.75 -6.40 4.91
N HIS A 58 -7.10 -5.89 3.87
CA HIS A 58 -7.43 -4.64 3.18
C HIS A 58 -7.54 -4.86 1.66
N PRO A 59 -8.57 -5.61 1.21
CA PRO A 59 -8.78 -5.87 -0.22
C PRO A 59 -9.05 -4.59 -1.04
N ASP A 60 -9.41 -3.49 -0.37
CA ASP A 60 -9.61 -2.15 -0.91
C ASP A 60 -8.33 -1.31 -1.01
N THR A 61 -7.15 -1.92 -0.82
CA THR A 61 -5.85 -1.26 -1.02
C THR A 61 -5.79 -0.59 -2.40
N ALA A 62 -5.51 0.71 -2.40
CA ALA A 62 -5.46 1.52 -3.62
C ALA A 62 -4.07 1.51 -4.24
N VAL A 63 -3.03 1.62 -3.40
CA VAL A 63 -1.64 1.71 -3.85
C VAL A 63 -0.74 0.82 -2.98
N ILE A 64 0.26 0.22 -3.62
CA ILE A 64 1.37 -0.48 -2.97
C ILE A 64 2.65 0.20 -3.43
N LEU A 65 3.34 0.88 -2.52
CA LEU A 65 4.70 1.39 -2.73
C LEU A 65 5.66 0.26 -2.40
N LEU A 66 6.27 -0.34 -3.41
CA LEU A 66 6.96 -1.62 -3.30
C LEU A 66 8.44 -1.48 -3.63
N GLU A 67 9.30 -1.78 -2.67
CA GLU A 67 10.73 -1.99 -2.91
C GLU A 67 10.96 -3.32 -3.67
N ALA A 68 11.85 -3.29 -4.67
CA ALA A 68 12.08 -4.41 -5.59
C ALA A 68 12.80 -5.62 -4.96
N VAL A 69 13.72 -5.38 -4.04
CA VAL A 69 14.57 -6.32 -3.30
C VAL A 69 14.17 -6.43 -1.81
N LEU A 70 12.86 -6.53 -1.53
CA LEU A 70 12.30 -6.54 -0.16
C LEU A 70 12.86 -7.68 0.72
N GLY A 71 14.05 -7.49 1.29
CA GLY A 71 14.83 -8.49 2.02
C GLY A 71 15.45 -9.61 1.15
N GLY A 72 15.35 -9.56 -0.18
CA GLY A 72 15.90 -10.60 -1.06
C GLY A 72 15.64 -10.39 -2.56
N GLU A 73 16.52 -10.96 -3.40
CA GLU A 73 16.42 -10.87 -4.86
C GLU A 73 15.10 -11.50 -5.34
N SER A 74 14.21 -10.70 -5.95
CA SER A 74 12.88 -11.06 -6.48
C SER A 74 11.68 -10.96 -5.53
N ALA A 75 11.87 -10.52 -4.28
CA ALA A 75 10.77 -10.39 -3.32
C ALA A 75 9.65 -9.44 -3.81
N GLY A 76 9.99 -8.35 -4.50
CA GLY A 76 9.00 -7.45 -5.11
C GLY A 76 8.16 -8.13 -6.21
N LEU A 77 8.77 -8.97 -7.04
CA LEU A 77 8.04 -9.68 -8.09
C LEU A 77 7.07 -10.71 -7.51
N GLU A 78 7.42 -11.34 -6.38
CA GLU A 78 6.53 -12.24 -5.65
C GLU A 78 5.25 -11.51 -5.18
N VAL A 79 5.40 -10.30 -4.62
CA VAL A 79 4.26 -9.47 -4.23
C VAL A 79 3.38 -9.13 -5.42
N VAL A 80 3.97 -8.69 -6.54
CA VAL A 80 3.24 -8.39 -7.77
C VAL A 80 2.43 -9.61 -8.24
N ARG A 81 3.06 -10.78 -8.25
CA ARG A 81 2.41 -12.04 -8.63
C ARG A 81 1.23 -12.34 -7.71
N HIS A 82 1.42 -12.25 -6.40
CA HIS A 82 0.37 -12.49 -5.42
C HIS A 82 -0.83 -11.56 -5.64
N VAL A 83 -0.59 -10.25 -5.76
CA VAL A 83 -1.66 -9.25 -5.97
C VAL A 83 -2.48 -9.55 -7.22
N ARG A 84 -1.82 -9.93 -8.33
CA ARG A 84 -2.48 -10.12 -9.63
C ARG A 84 -3.08 -11.51 -9.83
N GLN A 85 -2.46 -12.56 -9.31
CA GLN A 85 -2.84 -13.95 -9.58
C GLN A 85 -3.56 -14.60 -8.40
N GLU A 86 -3.17 -14.30 -7.16
CA GLU A 86 -3.73 -14.94 -5.97
C GLU A 86 -4.86 -14.10 -5.37
N SER A 87 -4.61 -12.83 -5.07
CA SER A 87 -5.66 -11.91 -4.58
C SER A 87 -6.61 -11.48 -5.70
N GLY A 88 -6.19 -11.62 -6.96
CA GLY A 88 -6.98 -11.23 -8.13
C GLY A 88 -7.39 -9.76 -8.13
N ASN A 89 -6.57 -8.86 -7.56
CA ASN A 89 -6.89 -7.44 -7.43
C ASN A 89 -6.30 -6.66 -8.63
N PRO A 90 -7.10 -6.26 -9.63
CA PRO A 90 -6.62 -5.48 -10.78
C PRO A 90 -6.55 -3.97 -10.48
N PHE A 91 -7.18 -3.51 -9.40
CA PHE A 91 -7.37 -2.09 -9.12
C PHE A 91 -6.21 -1.50 -8.34
N ALA A 92 -5.61 -2.27 -7.42
CA ALA A 92 -4.44 -1.85 -6.67
C ALA A 92 -3.30 -1.47 -7.62
N ARG A 93 -2.82 -0.23 -7.52
CA ARG A 93 -1.66 0.26 -8.27
C ARG A 93 -0.38 -0.13 -7.54
N ILE A 94 0.58 -0.69 -8.28
CA ILE A 94 1.88 -1.07 -7.71
C ILE A 94 2.89 -0.09 -8.28
N ILE A 95 3.54 0.66 -7.40
CA ILE A 95 4.62 1.58 -7.74
C ILE A 95 5.90 0.92 -7.25
N LEU A 96 6.70 0.43 -8.18
CA LEU A 96 8.00 -0.14 -7.88
C LEU A 96 8.98 1.00 -7.61
N ARG A 97 9.62 1.00 -6.44
CA ARG A 97 10.73 1.89 -6.10
C ARG A 97 12.03 1.11 -6.16
N THR A 98 13.04 1.71 -6.77
CA THR A 98 14.43 1.26 -6.73
C THR A 98 15.20 2.26 -5.88
N GLY A 99 16.02 1.77 -4.95
CA GLY A 99 16.99 2.59 -4.22
C GLY A 99 18.04 3.20 -5.14
#